data_AF-A0A2T3YQX4-F1
#
_entry.id   AF-A0A2T3YQX4-F1
#
_cell.length_a   1.000
_cell.length_b   1.000
_cell.length_c   1.000
_cell.angle_alpha   90.00
_cell.angle_beta   90.00
_cell.angle_gamma   90.00
#
_symmetry.space_group_name_H-M   'P 1'
#
loop_
_entity.id
_entity.type
_entity.pdbx_description
1 polymer ?
#
loop_
_entity_poly.entity_id
_entity_poly.type
_entity_poly.pdbx_seq_one_letter_code
_entity_poly.pdbx_strand_id
1 'polypeptide(L)'
;LVASLLRDITRSVNTEPGSGPRFSLRFSKTTLLISEVFSKPKARHAHEIGPRVRNIYCLAYLRDMPAYPANIYRHHVLHGKCRTMLGKEVAPTSRNKILTSSAV
;
A
#
# COMPACT_ATOMS: atom_id res chain seq x y z
N LEU A 1 13.04 15.29 9.56
CA LEU A 1 13.78 14.12 9.02
C LEU A 1 12.86 12.96 8.60
N VAL A 2 12.11 12.35 9.53
CA VAL A 2 11.25 11.17 9.26
C VAL A 2 10.25 11.38 8.12
N ALA A 3 9.58 12.53 8.06
CA ALA A 3 8.64 12.82 6.98
C ALA A 3 9.31 12.87 5.59
N SER A 4 10.58 13.28 5.50
CA SER A 4 11.30 13.27 4.22
C SER A 4 11.67 11.85 3.81
N LEU A 5 12.18 11.07 4.77
CA LEU A 5 12.47 9.65 4.57
C LEU A 5 11.25 8.88 4.06
N LEU A 6 10.08 9.07 4.68
CA LEU A 6 8.83 8.43 4.24
C LEU A 6 8.41 8.88 2.83
N ARG A 7 8.63 10.14 2.46
CA ARG A 7 8.36 10.64 1.10
C ARG A 7 9.29 10.02 0.08
N ASP A 8 10.58 9.88 0.40
CA ASP A 8 11.58 9.32 -0.51
C ASP A 8 11.34 7.82 -0.75
N ILE A 9 10.99 7.09 0.32
CA ILE A 9 10.57 5.69 0.22
C ILE A 9 9.29 5.60 -0.63
N THR A 10 8.30 6.46 -0.39
CA THR A 10 7.03 6.44 -1.13
C THR A 10 7.22 6.72 -2.62
N ARG A 11 7.99 7.76 -2.96
CA ARG A 11 8.31 8.12 -4.34
C ARG A 11 8.95 6.97 -5.08
N SER A 12 9.88 6.27 -4.43
CA SER A 12 10.53 5.16 -5.08
C SER A 12 9.61 3.98 -5.30
N VAL A 13 8.83 3.57 -4.31
CA VAL A 13 8.04 2.34 -4.49
C VAL A 13 7.01 2.51 -5.59
N ASN A 14 6.51 3.73 -5.80
CA ASN A 14 5.66 4.05 -6.95
C ASN A 14 6.35 3.86 -8.32
N THR A 15 7.68 3.75 -8.37
CA THR A 15 8.43 3.46 -9.62
C THR A 15 8.69 1.98 -9.82
N GLU A 16 8.33 1.12 -8.87
CA GLU A 16 8.62 -0.31 -8.96
C GLU A 16 7.59 -1.06 -9.80
N PRO A 17 8.02 -1.94 -10.73
CA PRO A 17 7.08 -2.72 -11.53
C PRO A 17 6.15 -3.58 -10.66
N GLY A 18 4.84 -3.34 -10.79
CA GLY A 18 3.81 -4.09 -10.08
C GLY A 18 3.49 -3.59 -8.67
N SER A 19 4.09 -2.48 -8.23
CA SER A 19 3.64 -1.72 -7.05
C SER A 19 2.22 -1.19 -7.27
N GLY A 20 1.36 -1.40 -6.30
CA GLY A 20 0.04 -0.78 -6.20
C GLY A 20 0.07 0.47 -5.31
N PRO A 21 -1.10 0.92 -4.82
CA PRO A 21 -1.19 2.04 -3.90
C PRO A 21 -0.31 1.81 -2.66
N ARG A 22 0.51 2.79 -2.34
CA ARG A 22 1.29 2.85 -1.10
C ARG A 22 0.88 4.08 -0.32
N PHE A 23 0.71 3.91 0.98
CA PHE A 23 0.55 5.04 1.88
C PHE A 23 1.33 4.83 3.17
N SER A 24 1.66 5.94 3.82
CA SER A 24 2.24 5.95 5.16
C SER A 24 1.42 6.88 6.01
N LEU A 25 1.13 6.48 7.24
CA LEU A 25 0.37 7.28 8.18
C LEU A 25 1.06 7.32 9.53
N ARG A 26 0.85 8.42 10.24
CA ARG A 26 1.30 8.58 11.60
C ARG A 26 0.11 8.27 12.51
N PHE A 27 0.16 7.12 13.18
CA PHE A 27 -0.88 6.72 14.13
C PHE A 27 -0.74 7.49 15.45
N SER A 28 0.49 7.73 15.90
CA SER A 28 0.77 8.47 17.14
C SER A 28 2.05 9.29 17.04
N LYS A 29 2.45 9.98 18.12
CA LYS A 29 3.74 10.70 18.13
C LYS A 29 4.94 9.78 17.84
N THR A 30 4.86 8.51 18.19
CA THR A 30 5.94 7.52 18.11
C THR A 30 5.63 6.32 17.21
N THR A 31 4.40 6.23 16.68
CA THR A 31 3.94 5.09 15.88
C THR A 31 3.62 5.51 14.46
N LEU A 32 4.21 4.79 13.50
CA LEU A 32 3.98 4.92 12.07
C LEU A 32 3.43 3.61 11.53
N LEU A 33 2.55 3.70 10.54
CA LEU A 33 2.12 2.56 9.73
C LEU A 33 2.49 2.82 8.28
N ILE A 34 3.01 1.79 7.64
CA ILE A 34 3.32 1.75 6.22
C ILE A 34 2.47 0.64 5.60
N SER A 35 1.76 0.96 4.53
CA SER A 35 0.97 0.01 3.75
C SER A 35 1.48 -0.02 2.32
N GLU A 36 1.80 -1.22 1.84
CA GLU A 36 2.35 -1.49 0.52
C GLU A 36 1.49 -2.55 -0.16
N VAL A 37 0.81 -2.16 -1.24
CA VAL A 37 -0.01 -3.07 -2.03
C VAL A 37 0.78 -3.49 -3.26
N PHE A 38 0.69 -4.76 -3.64
CA PHE A 38 1.31 -5.29 -4.85
C PHE A 38 0.28 -6.03 -5.67
N SER A 39 0.35 -5.85 -6.99
CA SER A 39 -0.59 -6.48 -7.94
C SER A 39 -0.49 -8.00 -7.98
N LYS A 40 0.69 -8.56 -7.69
CA LYS A 40 0.97 -10.00 -7.72
C LYS A 40 1.98 -10.40 -6.64
N PRO A 41 1.92 -11.63 -6.10
CA PRO A 41 2.93 -12.14 -5.17
C PRO A 41 4.37 -12.04 -5.68
N LYS A 42 4.58 -12.24 -6.99
CA LYS A 42 5.91 -12.12 -7.63
C LYS A 42 6.46 -10.70 -7.57
N ALA A 43 5.62 -9.68 -7.71
CA ALA A 43 6.03 -8.28 -7.61
C ALA A 43 6.47 -7.94 -6.17
N ARG A 44 5.72 -8.42 -5.16
CA ARG A 44 6.12 -8.28 -3.75
C ARG A 44 7.46 -8.97 -3.48
N HIS A 45 7.65 -10.19 -3.99
CA HIS A 45 8.92 -10.90 -3.77
C HIS A 45 10.09 -10.16 -4.42
N ALA A 46 9.90 -9.61 -5.63
CA ALA A 46 10.89 -8.76 -6.29
C ALA A 46 11.18 -7.47 -5.49
N HIS A 47 10.17 -6.88 -4.85
CA HIS A 47 10.34 -5.76 -3.92
C HIS A 47 11.18 -6.15 -2.70
N GLU A 48 10.90 -7.30 -2.07
CA GLU A 48 11.62 -7.82 -0.87
C GLU A 48 13.10 -8.12 -1.12
N ILE A 49 13.47 -8.62 -2.30
CA ILE A 49 14.86 -8.97 -2.65
C ILE A 49 15.56 -7.90 -3.49
N GLY A 50 14.82 -6.86 -3.86
CA GLY A 50 15.27 -5.83 -4.78
C GLY A 50 16.47 -5.05 -4.22
N PRO A 51 17.21 -4.35 -5.10
CA PRO A 51 18.38 -3.59 -4.71
C PRO A 51 18.10 -2.56 -3.62
N ARG A 52 16.83 -2.23 -3.36
CA ARG A 52 16.39 -1.27 -2.34
C ARG A 52 16.29 -1.83 -0.92
N VAL A 53 15.98 -3.12 -0.74
CA VAL A 53 16.11 -3.80 0.57
C VAL A 53 17.59 -4.02 0.92
N ARG A 54 18.49 -3.99 -0.07
CA ARG A 54 19.95 -4.01 0.13
C ARG A 54 20.58 -2.61 0.24
N ASN A 55 20.12 -1.61 -0.53
CA ASN A 55 20.61 -0.22 -0.51
C ASN A 55 19.98 0.59 0.61
N ILE A 56 19.96 -0.01 1.79
CA ILE A 56 19.65 0.73 2.99
C ILE A 56 20.94 1.48 3.39
N TYR A 57 21.27 2.55 2.66
CA TYR A 57 22.01 3.68 3.23
C TYR A 57 21.25 4.29 4.43
N CYS A 58 19.99 3.88 4.63
CA CYS A 58 19.22 4.07 5.84
C CYS A 58 19.40 2.96 6.90
N LEU A 59 20.21 1.89 6.75
CA LEU A 59 20.18 0.75 7.69
C LEU A 59 20.70 1.19 9.04
N ALA A 60 21.77 1.98 9.08
CA ALA A 60 22.26 2.55 10.33
C ALA A 60 21.19 3.44 10.99
N TYR A 61 20.63 4.40 10.24
CA TYR A 61 19.67 5.38 10.79
C TYR A 61 18.30 4.77 11.15
N LEU A 62 17.77 3.87 10.31
CA LEU A 62 16.50 3.17 10.53
C LEU A 62 16.64 2.00 11.51
N ARG A 63 17.85 1.49 11.78
CA ARG A 63 18.05 0.46 12.81
C ARG A 63 17.91 1.06 14.21
N ASP A 64 18.34 2.30 14.39
CA ASP A 64 18.29 2.98 15.68
C ASP A 64 17.01 3.80 15.90
N MET A 65 16.24 4.06 14.83
CA MET A 65 15.00 4.84 14.90
C MET A 65 13.83 4.13 15.62
N PRO A 66 13.54 2.84 15.39
CA PRO A 66 12.42 2.18 16.03
C PRO A 66 12.82 1.67 17.43
N ALA A 67 12.05 2.04 18.44
CA ALA A 67 12.25 1.54 19.81
C ALA A 67 12.03 0.02 19.94
N TYR A 68 11.32 -0.59 18.97
CA TYR A 68 11.00 -2.02 18.91
C TYR A 68 11.03 -2.51 17.47
N PRO A 69 11.25 -3.80 17.21
CA PRO A 69 11.12 -4.37 15.87
C PRO A 69 9.77 -4.01 15.22
N ALA A 70 9.78 -3.75 13.91
CA ALA A 70 8.56 -3.44 13.18
C ALA A 70 7.64 -4.67 13.11
N ASN A 71 6.36 -4.48 13.43
CA ASN A 71 5.35 -5.51 13.22
C ASN A 71 4.96 -5.56 11.74
N ILE A 72 5.18 -6.69 11.09
CA ILE A 72 4.91 -6.88 9.65
C ILE A 72 3.73 -7.83 9.49
N TYR A 73 2.68 -7.35 8.82
CA TYR A 73 1.49 -8.13 8.49
C TYR A 73 1.39 -8.34 6.98
N ARG A 74 1.08 -9.56 6.55
CA ARG A 74 0.86 -9.89 5.14
C ARG A 74 -0.61 -10.18 4.91
N HIS A 75 -1.27 -9.33 4.14
CA HIS A 75 -2.66 -9.52 3.75
C HIS A 75 -2.76 -9.88 2.27
N HIS A 76 -3.46 -10.96 1.96
CA HIS A 76 -3.84 -11.29 0.57
C HIS A 76 -5.25 -10.79 0.36
N VAL A 77 -5.39 -9.73 -0.43
CA VAL A 77 -6.69 -9.14 -0.74
C VAL A 77 -7.20 -9.75 -2.04
N LEU A 78 -8.24 -10.56 -1.93
CA LEU A 78 -9.03 -10.99 -3.09
C LEU A 78 -10.01 -9.86 -3.42
N HIS A 79 -9.62 -8.98 -4.35
CA HIS A 79 -10.57 -8.04 -4.94
C HIS A 79 -11.54 -8.82 -5.83
N GLY A 80 -12.77 -8.98 -5.36
CA GLY A 80 -13.86 -9.37 -6.22
C GLY A 80 -14.08 -8.25 -7.25
N LYS A 81 -13.88 -8.58 -8.53
CA LYS A 81 -14.21 -7.71 -9.66
C LYS A 81 -15.70 -7.33 -9.52
N CYS A 82 -16.03 -6.06 -9.80
CA CYS A 82 -17.37 -5.46 -9.70
C CYS A 82 -18.50 -6.51 -9.71
N ARG A 83 -19.22 -6.63 -8.59
CA ARG A 83 -20.27 -7.63 -8.30
C ARG A 83 -19.80 -8.96 -7.70
N THR A 84 -18.58 -9.13 -7.21
CA THR A 84 -18.23 -10.34 -6.45
C THR A 84 -17.71 -10.01 -5.04
N MET A 85 -18.18 -10.75 -4.04
CA MET A 85 -17.71 -10.69 -2.65
C MET A 85 -17.48 -12.13 -2.17
N LEU A 86 -16.28 -12.42 -1.66
CA LEU A 86 -15.88 -13.78 -1.24
C LEU A 86 -16.11 -14.85 -2.32
N GLY A 87 -15.89 -14.51 -3.59
CA GLY A 87 -16.09 -15.42 -4.71
C GLY A 87 -17.54 -15.68 -5.11
N LYS A 88 -18.52 -15.03 -4.46
CA LYS A 88 -19.94 -15.08 -4.84
C LYS A 88 -20.37 -13.80 -5.52
N GLU A 89 -21.20 -13.91 -6.55
CA GLU A 89 -21.81 -12.74 -7.17
C GLU A 89 -22.76 -12.06 -6.17
N VAL A 90 -22.65 -10.74 -6.02
CA VAL A 90 -23.49 -9.90 -5.18
C VAL A 90 -24.21 -8.88 -6.04
N ALA A 91 -25.54 -8.81 -5.90
CA ALA A 91 -26.35 -7.85 -6.61
C ALA A 91 -26.06 -6.41 -6.12
N PRO A 92 -26.08 -5.40 -7.01
CA PRO A 92 -25.97 -4.01 -6.60
C PRO A 92 -27.15 -3.63 -5.70
N THR A 93 -26.88 -2.97 -4.58
CA THR A 93 -27.91 -2.34 -3.75
C THR A 93 -28.60 -1.26 -4.59
N SER A 94 -29.93 -1.28 -4.65
CA SER A 94 -30.77 -0.52 -5.57
C SER A 94 -30.43 0.99 -5.69
N ARG A 95 -30.14 1.40 -6.94
CA ARG A 95 -30.09 2.75 -7.55
C ARG A 95 -30.27 3.99 -6.64
N ASN A 96 -29.19 4.73 -6.42
CA ASN A 96 -29.31 6.20 -6.36
C ASN A 96 -29.62 6.69 -7.78
N LYS A 97 -30.81 7.28 -7.98
CA LYS A 97 -31.11 8.05 -9.19
C LYS A 97 -30.10 9.19 -9.29
N ILE A 98 -29.10 9.06 -10.14
CA ILE A 98 -28.37 10.21 -10.63
C ILE A 98 -29.36 10.92 -11.56
N LEU A 99 -29.88 12.06 -11.10
CA LEU A 99 -30.61 13.01 -11.93
C LEU A 99 -29.63 13.60 -12.95
N THR A 100 -29.47 12.98 -14.11
CA THR A 100 -28.89 13.67 -15.26
C THR A 100 -29.99 14.51 -15.89
N SER A 101 -30.04 15.77 -15.49
CA SER A 101 -30.54 16.85 -16.34
C SER A 101 -29.60 16.98 -17.54
N SER A 102 -30.19 16.98 -18.74
CA SER A 102 -29.89 17.87 -19.88
C SER A 102 -29.82 17.16 -21.24
N ALA A 103 -30.66 17.67 -22.15
CA ALA A 103 -30.56 17.79 -23.62
C ALA A 103 -30.25 16.50 -24.42
N VAL A 104 -31.04 16.11 -25.42
CA VAL A 104 -31.56 16.86 -26.58
C VAL A 104 -32.93 16.33 -26.98
#